data_AF-A0A975PG27-F1
#
_entry.id   AF-A0A975PG27-F1
#
_cell.length_a   1.000
_cell.length_b   1.000
_cell.length_c   1.000
_cell.angle_alpha   90.00
_cell.angle_beta   90.00
_cell.angle_gamma   90.00
#
_symmetry.space_group_name_H-M   'P 1'
#
loop_
_entity.id
_entity.type
_entity.pdbx_description
1 polymer ?
#
loop_
_entity_poly.entity_id
_entity_poly.type
_entity_poly.pdbx_seq_one_letter_code
_entity_poly.pdbx_strand_id
1 'polypeptide(L)'
;MPMTIEEVQGYALLGMYQEAWDAALDLDPDDRMVADVWRVRAGCAPHLGAWDEGEVLAELLRHGSDNDRMVAFTFFHKFAVHLLALGKMGEAKAAVKKASEAAPARRLALLDDPALAALW
;
A
#
# COMPACT_ATOMS: atom_id res chain seq x y z
N MET A 1 19.60 -13.53 16.49
CA MET A 1 18.33 -14.28 16.38
C MET A 1 17.82 -14.04 14.97
N PRO A 2 17.21 -15.04 14.30
CA PRO A 2 16.60 -14.80 12.99
C PRO A 2 15.47 -13.78 13.14
N MET A 3 15.32 -12.92 12.13
CA MET A 3 14.25 -11.92 12.08
C MET A 3 12.89 -12.63 11.99
N THR A 4 11.89 -12.17 12.74
CA THR A 4 10.53 -12.75 12.65
C THR A 4 9.52 -11.81 12.00
N ILE A 5 8.41 -12.38 11.51
CA ILE A 5 7.30 -11.61 10.94
C ILE A 5 6.68 -10.68 12.01
N GLU A 6 6.60 -11.12 13.27
CA GLU A 6 6.08 -10.25 14.34
C GLU A 6 6.96 -9.03 14.59
N GLU A 7 8.29 -9.16 14.49
CA GLU A 7 9.22 -8.04 14.63
C GLU A 7 9.06 -7.03 13.48
N VAL A 8 8.93 -7.52 12.24
CA VAL A 8 8.63 -6.72 11.05
C VAL A 8 7.33 -5.93 11.22
N GLN A 9 6.26 -6.58 11.69
CA GLN A 9 4.98 -5.93 11.99
C GLN A 9 5.13 -4.90 13.12
N GLY A 10 5.92 -5.23 14.14
CA GLY A 10 6.22 -4.33 15.26
C GLY A 10 6.85 -3.02 14.81
N TYR A 11 7.87 -3.07 13.94
CA TYR A 11 8.49 -1.86 13.38
C TYR A 11 7.47 -1.00 12.61
N ALA A 12 6.63 -1.64 11.78
CA ALA A 12 5.61 -0.93 11.02
C ALA A 12 4.57 -0.24 11.91
N LEU A 13 4.14 -0.91 12.98
CA LEU A 13 3.20 -0.36 13.97
C LEU A 13 3.78 0.84 14.73
N LEU A 14 5.10 0.87 14.94
CA LEU A 14 5.82 1.98 15.55
C LEU A 14 6.13 3.12 14.57
N GLY A 15 5.75 3.00 13.29
CA GLY A 15 6.04 3.98 12.25
C GLY A 15 7.50 3.98 11.79
N MET A 16 8.27 2.96 12.15
CA MET A 16 9.66 2.75 11.73
C MET A 16 9.66 2.09 10.35
N TYR A 17 9.22 2.85 9.33
CA TYR A 17 8.92 2.29 8.01
C TYR A 17 10.15 1.74 7.29
N GLN A 18 11.30 2.40 7.44
CA GLN A 18 12.56 1.95 6.82
C GLN A 18 13.03 0.64 7.47
N GLU A 19 13.02 0.59 8.80
CA GLU A 19 13.41 -0.59 9.56
C GLU A 19 12.46 -1.76 9.31
N ALA A 20 11.14 -1.50 9.23
CA ALA A 20 10.16 -2.52 8.87
C ALA A 20 10.40 -3.09 7.46
N TRP A 21 10.77 -2.22 6.51
CA TRP A 21 11.04 -2.61 5.14
C TRP A 21 12.31 -3.46 5.02
N ASP A 22 13.40 -3.01 5.64
CA ASP A 22 14.68 -3.72 5.61
C ASP A 22 14.57 -5.06 6.34
N ALA A 23 13.94 -5.07 7.53
CA ALA A 23 13.63 -6.29 8.26
C ALA A 23 12.79 -7.28 7.43
N ALA A 24 11.79 -6.79 6.68
CA ALA A 24 10.99 -7.63 5.81
C ALA A 24 11.79 -8.25 4.66
N LEU A 25 12.83 -7.56 4.16
CA LEU A 25 13.70 -8.06 3.08
C LEU A 25 14.74 -9.08 3.57
N ASP A 26 15.10 -8.99 4.85
CA ASP A 26 16.06 -9.88 5.52
C ASP A 26 15.42 -11.19 6.02
N LEU A 27 14.08 -11.31 5.97
CA LEU A 27 13.38 -12.56 6.24
C LEU A 27 13.77 -13.68 5.27
N ASP A 28 13.59 -14.93 5.70
CA ASP A 28 13.77 -16.09 4.84
C ASP A 28 12.87 -16.00 3.59
N PRO A 29 13.30 -16.53 2.43
CA PRO A 29 12.54 -16.42 1.17
C PRO A 29 11.07 -16.84 1.27
N ASP A 30 10.78 -17.91 2.02
CA ASP A 30 9.41 -18.42 2.17
C ASP A 30 8.55 -17.45 3.00
N ASP A 31 9.11 -16.86 4.06
CA ASP A 31 8.42 -15.88 4.90
C ASP A 31 8.19 -14.56 4.16
N ARG A 32 9.09 -14.17 3.25
CA ARG A 32 8.88 -12.99 2.39
C ARG A 32 7.68 -13.11 1.46
N MET A 33 7.22 -14.33 1.22
CA MET A 33 6.11 -14.64 0.30
C MET A 33 4.76 -14.83 1.01
N VAL A 34 4.65 -14.51 2.30
CA VAL A 34 3.36 -14.54 3.00
C VAL A 34 2.65 -13.18 2.97
N ALA A 35 1.31 -13.22 2.94
CA ALA A 35 0.47 -12.03 2.84
C ALA A 35 0.73 -11.01 3.96
N ASP A 36 1.08 -11.46 5.17
CA ASP A 36 1.40 -10.61 6.31
C ASP A 36 2.58 -9.68 6.03
N VAL A 37 3.64 -10.22 5.40
CA VAL A 37 4.82 -9.45 5.01
C VAL A 37 4.49 -8.52 3.84
N TRP A 38 3.71 -8.99 2.86
CA TRP A 38 3.25 -8.14 1.76
C TRP A 38 2.44 -6.95 2.25
N ARG A 39 1.57 -7.13 3.24
CA ARG A 39 0.81 -6.02 3.86
C ARG A 39 1.73 -4.98 4.47
N VAL A 40 2.73 -5.42 5.25
CA VAL A 40 3.68 -4.50 5.88
C VAL A 40 4.42 -3.70 4.82
N ARG A 41 4.97 -4.38 3.81
CA ARG A 41 5.72 -3.74 2.72
C ARG A 41 4.84 -2.78 1.92
N ALA A 42 3.65 -3.20 1.48
CA ALA A 42 2.69 -2.33 0.79
C ALA A 42 2.28 -1.11 1.64
N GLY A 43 2.13 -1.29 2.96
CA GLY A 43 1.83 -0.21 3.90
C GLY A 43 2.99 0.79 4.06
N CYS A 44 4.23 0.32 4.04
CA CYS A 44 5.43 1.16 4.15
C CYS A 44 5.78 1.87 2.84
N ALA A 45 5.50 1.26 1.69
CA ALA A 45 5.91 1.75 0.37
C ALA A 45 5.61 3.25 0.11
N PRO A 46 4.41 3.80 0.43
CA PRO A 46 4.13 5.21 0.24
C PRO A 46 5.00 6.14 1.09
N HIS A 47 5.43 5.69 2.27
CA HIS A 47 6.28 6.46 3.18
C HIS A 47 7.73 6.51 2.72
N LEU A 48 8.17 5.47 1.99
CA LEU A 48 9.52 5.33 1.45
C LEU A 48 9.64 5.79 0.00
N GLY A 49 8.52 6.14 -0.65
CA GLY A 49 8.48 6.43 -2.09
C GLY A 49 8.72 5.21 -2.98
N ALA A 50 8.57 3.99 -2.44
CA ALA A 50 8.73 2.73 -3.17
C ALA A 50 7.48 2.38 -3.99
N TRP A 51 7.08 3.28 -4.89
CA TRP A 51 5.80 3.22 -5.59
C TRP A 51 5.64 2.00 -6.49
N ASP A 52 6.66 1.66 -7.27
CA ASP A 52 6.59 0.55 -8.23
C ASP A 52 6.38 -0.80 -7.52
N GLU A 53 7.15 -1.04 -6.46
CA GLU A 53 7.01 -2.26 -5.67
C GLU A 53 5.72 -2.27 -4.85
N GLY A 54 5.36 -1.13 -4.27
CA GLY A 54 4.10 -0.98 -3.56
C GLY A 54 2.89 -1.26 -4.46
N GLU A 55 2.92 -0.87 -5.74
CA GLU A 55 1.85 -1.15 -6.70
C GLU A 55 1.72 -2.66 -6.96
N VAL A 56 2.83 -3.36 -7.17
CA VAL A 56 2.84 -4.82 -7.36
C VAL A 56 2.22 -5.52 -6.15
N LEU A 57 2.65 -5.16 -4.94
CA LEU A 57 2.14 -5.76 -3.70
C LEU A 57 0.67 -5.42 -3.49
N ALA A 58 0.27 -4.17 -3.73
CA ALA A 58 -1.13 -3.75 -3.59
C ALA A 58 -2.05 -4.49 -4.58
N GLU A 59 -1.60 -4.79 -5.79
CA GLU A 59 -2.37 -5.63 -6.73
C GLU A 59 -2.56 -7.05 -6.22
N LEU A 60 -1.51 -7.67 -5.65
CA LEU A 60 -1.60 -9.01 -5.05
C LEU A 60 -2.61 -9.03 -3.88
N LEU A 61 -2.66 -7.95 -3.10
CA LEU A 61 -3.54 -7.83 -1.93
C LEU A 61 -4.98 -7.42 -2.27
N ARG A 62 -5.23 -6.83 -3.45
CA ARG A 62 -6.51 -6.17 -3.78
C ARG A 62 -7.74 -7.08 -3.77
N HIS A 63 -7.55 -8.39 -3.91
CA HIS A 63 -8.61 -9.39 -3.90
C HIS A 63 -8.54 -10.35 -2.70
N GLY A 64 -7.68 -10.06 -1.73
CA GLY A 64 -7.50 -10.88 -0.53
C GLY A 64 -8.56 -10.67 0.55
N SER A 65 -8.16 -10.94 1.79
CA SER A 65 -8.95 -10.68 3.00
C SER A 65 -9.28 -9.19 3.15
N ASP A 66 -10.21 -8.87 4.06
CA ASP A 66 -10.56 -7.47 4.35
C ASP A 66 -9.35 -6.62 4.71
N ASN A 67 -8.38 -7.19 5.44
CA ASN A 67 -7.15 -6.51 5.80
C ASN A 67 -6.26 -6.25 4.56
N ASP A 68 -6.10 -7.26 3.69
CA ASP A 68 -5.36 -7.12 2.43
C ASP A 68 -5.93 -5.99 1.58
N ARG A 69 -7.26 -6.00 1.41
CA ARG A 69 -7.97 -5.02 0.60
C ARG A 69 -7.89 -3.61 1.18
N MET A 70 -7.88 -3.47 2.50
CA MET A 70 -7.70 -2.18 3.16
C MET A 70 -6.28 -1.63 2.98
N VAL A 71 -5.25 -2.48 3.03
CA VAL A 71 -3.87 -2.07 2.72
C VAL A 71 -3.77 -1.66 1.25
N ALA A 72 -4.29 -2.46 0.32
CA ALA A 72 -4.32 -2.13 -1.10
C ALA A 72 -5.06 -0.82 -1.38
N PHE A 73 -6.25 -0.61 -0.78
CA PHE A 73 -7.00 0.64 -0.86
C PHE A 73 -6.14 1.83 -0.43
N THR A 74 -5.50 1.72 0.74
CA THR A 74 -4.69 2.80 1.31
C THR A 74 -3.49 3.12 0.42
N PHE A 75 -2.84 2.10 -0.13
CA PHE A 75 -1.74 2.26 -1.07
C PHE A 75 -2.21 2.98 -2.34
N PHE A 76 -3.22 2.45 -3.04
CA PHE A 76 -3.70 3.02 -4.30
C PHE A 76 -4.26 4.45 -4.14
N HIS A 77 -4.85 4.74 -2.99
CA HIS A 77 -5.27 6.10 -2.64
C HIS A 77 -4.08 7.07 -2.59
N LYS A 78 -3.05 6.74 -1.79
CA LYS A 78 -1.83 7.56 -1.70
C LYS A 78 -1.09 7.66 -3.04
N PHE A 79 -1.07 6.56 -3.80
CA PHE A 79 -0.45 6.53 -5.11
C PHE A 79 -1.19 7.41 -6.12
N ALA A 80 -2.52 7.44 -6.10
CA ALA A 80 -3.30 8.36 -6.92
C ALA A 80 -2.99 9.82 -6.62
N VAL A 81 -2.88 10.19 -5.33
CA VAL A 81 -2.47 11.54 -4.91
C VAL A 81 -1.06 11.87 -5.41
N HIS A 82 -0.12 10.94 -5.29
CA HIS A 82 1.24 11.12 -5.79
C HIS A 82 1.28 11.33 -7.31
N LEU A 83 0.58 10.48 -8.08
CA LEU A 83 0.49 10.59 -9.53
C LEU A 83 -0.13 11.91 -9.98
N LEU A 84 -1.16 12.37 -9.27
CA LEU A 84 -1.81 13.64 -9.56
C LEU A 84 -0.88 14.83 -9.29
N ALA A 85 -0.10 14.78 -8.21
CA ALA A 85 0.92 15.79 -7.92
C ALA A 85 2.01 15.86 -9.01
N LEU A 86 2.27 14.75 -9.71
CA LEU A 86 3.15 14.69 -10.89
C LEU A 86 2.46 15.11 -12.20
N GLY A 87 1.18 15.50 -12.16
CA GLY A 87 0.39 15.84 -13.36
C GLY A 87 -0.08 14.64 -14.18
N LYS A 88 0.11 13.41 -13.69
CA LYS A 88 -0.25 12.17 -14.39
C LYS A 88 -1.72 11.81 -14.17
N MET A 89 -2.61 12.64 -14.71
CA MET A 89 -4.06 12.55 -14.52
C MET A 89 -4.65 11.18 -14.89
N GLY A 90 -4.24 10.59 -16.01
CA GLY A 90 -4.75 9.29 -16.47
C GLY A 90 -4.37 8.14 -15.53
N GLU A 91 -3.12 8.10 -15.10
CA GLU A 91 -2.61 7.10 -14.14
C GLU A 91 -3.29 7.30 -12.77
N ALA A 92 -3.46 8.55 -12.31
CA ALA A 92 -4.15 8.85 -11.06
C ALA A 92 -5.61 8.34 -11.06
N LYS A 93 -6.35 8.51 -12.16
CA LYS A 93 -7.70 7.96 -12.32
C LYS A 93 -7.71 6.43 -12.27
N ALA A 94 -6.72 5.78 -12.89
CA ALA A 94 -6.57 4.33 -12.83
C ALA A 94 -6.31 3.85 -11.40
N ALA A 95 -5.44 4.54 -10.64
CA ALA A 95 -5.18 4.24 -9.24
C ALA A 95 -6.43 4.42 -8.36
N VAL A 96 -7.21 5.49 -8.53
CA VAL A 96 -8.49 5.68 -7.83
C VAL A 96 -9.49 4.57 -8.13
N LYS A 97 -9.54 4.11 -9.39
CA LYS A 97 -10.37 2.96 -9.77
C LYS A 97 -9.93 1.69 -9.02
N LYS A 98 -8.63 1.39 -9.00
CA LYS A 98 -8.08 0.24 -8.26
C LYS A 98 -8.41 0.33 -6.76
N ALA A 99 -8.25 1.50 -6.14
CA ALA A 99 -8.65 1.72 -4.75
C ALA A 99 -10.16 1.45 -4.53
N SER A 100 -11.00 1.99 -5.42
CA SER A 100 -12.47 1.82 -5.38
C SER A 100 -12.94 0.37 -5.55
N GLU A 101 -12.15 -0.45 -6.24
CA GLU A 101 -12.37 -1.88 -6.40
C GLU A 101 -11.89 -2.68 -5.19
N ALA A 102 -10.77 -2.28 -4.56
CA ALA A 102 -10.26 -2.88 -3.34
C ALA A 102 -11.26 -2.74 -2.17
N ALA A 103 -11.78 -1.53 -1.97
CA ALA A 103 -12.74 -1.24 -0.90
C ALA A 103 -13.95 -0.44 -1.42
N PRO A 104 -14.96 -1.11 -2.01
CA PRO A 104 -16.15 -0.44 -2.57
C PRO A 104 -16.91 0.43 -1.55
N ALA A 105 -16.95 0.01 -0.29
CA ALA A 105 -17.59 0.77 0.80
C ALA A 105 -16.89 2.09 1.12
N ARG A 106 -15.64 2.30 0.66
CA ARG A 106 -14.83 3.49 0.91
C ARG A 106 -14.79 4.46 -0.28
N ARG A 107 -15.53 4.21 -1.36
CA ARG A 107 -15.53 5.08 -2.55
C ARG A 107 -15.85 6.55 -2.23
N LEU A 108 -16.77 6.80 -1.29
CA LEU A 108 -17.09 8.16 -0.86
C LEU A 108 -15.88 8.88 -0.28
N ALA A 109 -15.03 8.19 0.48
CA ALA A 109 -13.81 8.78 1.03
C ALA A 109 -12.81 9.23 -0.06
N LEU A 110 -12.82 8.60 -1.24
CA LEU A 110 -12.00 9.03 -2.37
C LEU A 110 -12.56 10.28 -3.05
N LEU A 111 -13.89 10.40 -3.12
CA LEU A 111 -14.58 11.57 -3.69
C LEU A 111 -14.51 12.80 -2.76
N ASP A 112 -14.47 12.56 -1.45
CA ASP A 112 -14.40 13.62 -0.46
C ASP A 112 -12.97 14.12 -0.20
N ASP A 113 -11.95 13.48 -0.79
CA ASP A 113 -10.55 13.88 -0.61
C ASP A 113 -10.19 15.10 -1.48
N PRO A 114 -9.89 16.27 -0.88
CA PRO A 114 -9.50 17.47 -1.62
C PRO A 114 -8.24 17.29 -2.47
N ALA A 115 -7.34 16.38 -2.07
CA ALA A 115 -6.12 16.10 -2.83
C ALA A 115 -6.42 15.43 -4.17
N LEU A 116 -7.59 14.82 -4.34
CA LEU A 116 -8.05 14.20 -5.56
C LEU A 116 -9.10 15.03 -6.32
N ALA A 117 -9.43 16.23 -5.84
CA ALA A 117 -10.48 17.10 -6.39
C ALA A 117 -10.40 17.33 -7.90
N ALA A 118 -9.19 17.36 -8.46
CA ALA A 118 -8.99 17.58 -9.90
C ALA A 118 -9.36 16.37 -10.79
N LEU A 119 -9.73 15.23 -10.21
CA LEU A 119 -10.05 14.01 -10.97
C LEU A 119 -11.51 13.98 -11.48
N TRP A 120 -12.40 14.81 -10.94
CA TRP A 120 -13.83 14.85 -11.24
C TRP A 120 -14.32 16.20 -11.75
#